data_AF-A0A143C7D5-F1
#
_entry.id   AF-A0A143C7D5-F1
#
_cell.length_a   1.000
_cell.length_b   1.000
_cell.length_c   1.000
_cell.angle_alpha   90.00
_cell.angle_beta   90.00
_cell.angle_gamma   90.00
#
_symmetry.space_group_name_H-M   'P 1'
#
loop_
_entity.id
_entity.type
_entity.pdbx_description
1 polymer ?
#
loop_
_entity_poly.entity_id
_entity_poly.type
_entity_poly.pdbx_seq_one_letter_code
_entity_poly.pdbx_strand_id
1 'polypeptide(L)'
;MTRLNPEPVSAKEIHAVLTDPDFTHTAKVVWAYTRAVADPQRIKPMAEVLGMAENTVWRSLSALEARGLVRKVSGVWLAEEAQ
;
A
#
# COMPACT_ATOMS: atom_id res chain seq x y z
N MET A 1 -7.29 8.52 -18.29
CA MET A 1 -5.99 9.09 -17.89
C MET A 1 -5.80 8.78 -16.42
N THR A 2 -5.02 7.76 -16.09
CA THR A 2 -4.71 7.40 -14.70
C THR A 2 -3.67 8.41 -14.20
N ARG A 3 -4.05 9.28 -13.25
CA ARG A 3 -3.18 10.37 -12.77
C ARG A 3 -1.92 9.79 -12.12
N LEU A 4 -0.75 10.35 -12.49
CA LEU A 4 0.60 9.97 -12.08
C LEU A 4 1.14 10.79 -10.88
N ASN A 5 0.26 11.51 -10.18
CA ASN A 5 0.65 12.30 -9.01
C ASN A 5 -0.14 11.75 -7.81
N PRO A 6 0.51 11.29 -6.73
CA PRO A 6 -0.20 10.88 -5.53
C PRO A 6 -0.93 12.11 -4.98
N GLU A 7 -2.25 12.07 -4.92
CA GLU A 7 -3.02 13.10 -4.21
C GLU A 7 -2.55 13.12 -2.74
N PRO A 8 -2.46 14.30 -2.11
CA PRO A 8 -2.01 14.40 -0.73
C PRO A 8 -2.90 13.55 0.18
N VAL A 9 -2.30 12.53 0.80
CA VAL A 9 -2.99 11.62 1.74
C VAL A 9 -3.54 12.44 2.90
N SER A 10 -4.84 12.35 3.16
CA SER A 10 -5.46 13.12 4.24
C SER A 10 -4.99 12.61 5.61
N ALA A 11 -4.88 13.51 6.60
CA ALA A 11 -4.55 13.12 7.97
C ALA A 11 -5.57 12.11 8.55
N LYS A 12 -6.83 12.18 8.10
CA LYS A 12 -7.89 11.25 8.48
C LYS A 12 -7.63 9.83 7.95
N GLU A 13 -7.20 9.71 6.69
CA GLU A 13 -6.83 8.43 6.07
C GLU A 13 -5.61 7.81 6.77
N ILE A 14 -4.57 8.62 7.03
CA ILE A 14 -3.39 8.19 7.80
C ILE A 14 -3.82 7.67 9.17
N HIS A 15 -4.64 8.42 9.91
CA HIS A 15 -5.10 8.00 11.22
C HIS A 15 -5.90 6.70 11.15
N ALA A 16 -6.82 6.57 10.20
CA ALA A 16 -7.63 5.37 10.02
C ALA A 16 -6.76 4.12 9.81
N VAL A 17 -5.80 4.18 8.87
CA VAL A 17 -4.93 3.02 8.59
C VAL A 17 -3.98 2.72 9.74
N LEU A 18 -3.40 3.74 10.38
CA LEU A 18 -2.45 3.53 11.47
C LEU A 18 -3.09 3.03 12.76
N THR A 19 -4.36 3.36 13.00
CA THR A 19 -5.12 2.92 14.18
C THR A 19 -5.93 1.65 13.96
N ASP A 20 -6.09 1.18 12.72
CA ASP A 20 -6.83 -0.04 12.44
C ASP A 20 -6.16 -1.25 13.14
N PRO A 21 -6.87 -1.96 14.03
CA PRO A 21 -6.34 -3.11 14.74
C PRO A 21 -6.20 -4.35 13.85
N ASP A 22 -6.90 -4.42 12.72
CA ASP A 22 -6.85 -5.55 11.78
C ASP A 22 -5.60 -5.49 10.90
N PHE A 23 -4.93 -4.33 10.83
CA PHE A 23 -3.66 -4.19 10.13
C PHE A 23 -2.46 -4.42 11.05
N THR A 24 -1.59 -5.33 10.61
CA THR A 24 -0.28 -5.51 11.21
C THR A 24 0.60 -4.28 11.00
N HIS A 25 1.65 -4.15 11.81
CA HIS A 25 2.68 -3.12 11.61
C HIS A 25 3.29 -3.18 10.20
N THR A 26 3.51 -4.38 9.66
CA THR A 26 4.03 -4.56 8.30
C THR A 26 3.05 -4.06 7.24
N ALA A 27 1.74 -4.31 7.40
CA ALA A 27 0.72 -3.81 6.49
C ALA A 27 0.66 -2.28 6.49
N LYS A 28 0.77 -1.64 7.65
CA LYS A 28 0.81 -0.18 7.79
C LYS A 28 2.02 0.43 7.07
N VAL A 29 3.19 -0.18 7.21
CA VAL A 29 4.42 0.26 6.52
C VAL A 29 4.30 0.06 5.00
N VAL A 30 3.79 -1.09 4.55
CA VAL A 30 3.57 -1.36 3.13
C VAL A 30 2.59 -0.37 2.52
N TRP A 31 1.48 -0.06 3.21
CA TRP A 31 0.53 0.96 2.78
C TRP A 31 1.19 2.33 2.66
N ALA A 32 1.90 2.77 3.70
CA ALA A 32 2.58 4.06 3.70
C ALA A 32 3.59 4.17 2.55
N TYR A 33 4.34 3.10 2.29
CA TYR A 33 5.22 3.03 1.14
C TYR A 33 4.44 3.18 -0.17
N THR A 34 3.39 2.38 -0.39
CA THR A 34 2.59 2.47 -1.63
C THR A 34 1.95 3.83 -1.87
N ARG A 35 1.62 4.60 -0.82
CA ARG A 35 1.13 5.99 -0.95
C ARG A 35 2.25 6.99 -1.24
N ALA A 36 3.47 6.73 -0.79
CA ALA A 36 4.60 7.64 -0.95
C ALA A 36 5.28 7.53 -2.34
N VAL A 37 5.28 6.35 -2.96
CA VAL A 37 5.83 6.16 -4.30
C VAL A 37 4.82 6.61 -5.37
N ALA A 38 5.29 7.40 -6.34
CA ALA A 38 4.45 7.86 -7.46
C ALA A 38 4.13 6.75 -8.47
N ASP A 39 5.04 5.77 -8.61
CA ASP A 39 4.92 4.71 -9.60
C ASP A 39 4.36 3.40 -9.02
N PRO A 40 3.52 2.67 -9.78
CA PRO A 40 3.09 1.32 -9.42
C PRO A 40 4.25 0.38 -9.16
N GLN A 41 4.18 -0.39 -8.07
CA GLN A 41 5.31 -1.22 -7.63
C GLN A 41 5.06 -2.71 -7.81
N ARG A 42 6.11 -3.46 -8.15
CA ARG A 42 6.12 -4.93 -8.04
C ARG A 42 6.54 -5.34 -6.63
N ILE A 43 6.16 -6.55 -6.23
CA ILE A 43 6.43 -7.07 -4.88
C ILE A 43 7.93 -7.15 -4.59
N LYS A 44 8.72 -7.69 -5.52
CA LYS A 44 10.16 -7.88 -5.30
C LYS A 44 10.91 -6.55 -5.03
N PRO A 45 10.82 -5.51 -5.89
CA PRO A 45 11.43 -4.21 -5.60
C PRO A 45 10.94 -3.59 -4.27
N MET A 46 9.64 -3.72 -3.98
CA MET A 46 9.07 -3.22 -2.72
C MET A 46 9.66 -3.96 -1.51
N ALA A 47 9.79 -5.29 -1.58
CA ALA A 47 10.36 -6.12 -0.54
C ALA A 47 11.84 -5.79 -0.28
N GLU A 48 12.61 -5.57 -1.34
CA GLU A 48 14.02 -5.13 -1.27
C GLU A 48 14.14 -3.76 -0.59
N VAL A 49 13.33 -2.78 -0.98
CA VAL A 49 13.35 -1.43 -0.38
C VAL A 49 12.93 -1.43 1.08
N LEU A 50 11.92 -2.21 1.43
CA LEU A 50 11.40 -2.29 2.80
C LEU A 50 12.20 -3.22 3.72
N GLY A 51 13.18 -3.96 3.18
CA GLY A 51 13.93 -4.97 3.95
C GLY A 51 13.03 -6.10 4.46
N MET A 52 12.01 -6.49 3.69
CA MET A 52 11.02 -7.50 4.07
C MET A 52 11.08 -8.72 3.15
N ALA A 53 10.58 -9.86 3.62
CA ALA A 53 10.38 -11.02 2.75
C ALA A 53 9.22 -10.77 1.77
N GLU A 54 9.34 -11.23 0.52
CA GLU A 54 8.30 -11.07 -0.52
C GLU A 54 6.93 -11.60 -0.06
N ASN A 55 6.90 -12.73 0.65
CA ASN A 55 5.67 -13.31 1.20
C ASN A 55 5.00 -12.39 2.24
N THR A 56 5.78 -11.66 3.04
CA THR A 56 5.26 -10.71 4.03
C THR A 56 4.63 -9.51 3.33
N VAL A 57 5.29 -8.99 2.29
CA VAL A 57 4.77 -7.90 1.46
C VAL A 57 3.50 -8.35 0.75
N TRP A 58 3.49 -9.54 0.15
CA TRP A 58 2.31 -10.09 -0.51
C TRP A 58 1.11 -10.21 0.43
N ARG A 59 1.29 -10.80 1.63
CA ARG A 59 0.21 -10.91 2.63
C ARG A 59 -0.32 -9.54 3.07
N SER A 60 0.59 -8.59 3.25
CA SER A 60 0.26 -7.21 3.61
C SER A 60 -0.58 -6.55 2.52
N LEU A 61 -0.17 -6.67 1.26
CA LEU A 61 -0.91 -6.13 0.12
C LEU A 61 -2.28 -6.79 -0.05
N SER A 62 -2.40 -8.10 0.16
CA SER A 62 -3.70 -8.79 0.14
C SER A 62 -4.65 -8.30 1.24
N ALA A 63 -4.15 -8.03 2.44
CA ALA A 63 -4.96 -7.47 3.52
C ALA A 63 -5.44 -6.04 3.20
N LEU A 64 -4.57 -5.22 2.61
CA LEU A 64 -4.90 -3.86 2.17
C LEU A 64 -5.87 -3.85 0.99
N GLU A 65 -5.72 -4.78 0.04
CA GLU A 65 -6.60 -4.95 -1.12
C GLU A 65 -8.02 -5.33 -0.71
N ALA A 66 -8.16 -6.20 0.29
CA ALA A 66 -9.46 -6.56 0.86
C ALA A 66 -10.21 -5.37 1.50
N ARG A 67 -9.50 -4.28 1.81
CA ARG A 67 -10.04 -3.02 2.33
C ARG A 67 -10.09 -1.91 1.28
N GLY A 68 -9.77 -2.21 0.01
CA GLY A 68 -9.79 -1.23 -1.08
C GLY A 68 -8.71 -0.16 -0.98
N LEU A 69 -7.65 -0.36 -0.19
CA LEU A 69 -6.57 0.62 -0.01
C LEU A 69 -5.46 0.50 -1.06
N VAL A 70 -5.38 -0.65 -1.72
CA VAL A 70 -4.50 -0.91 -2.85
C VAL A 70 -5.24 -1.78 -3.86
N ARG A 71 -4.79 -1.77 -5.10
CA ARG A 71 -5.26 -2.72 -6.13
C ARG A 71 -4.12 -3.29 -6.94
N LYS A 72 -4.29 -4.52 -7.42
CA LYS A 72 -3.38 -5.14 -8.38
C LYS A 72 -3.84 -4.93 -9.82
N VAL A 73 -2.99 -4.37 -10.67
CA VAL A 73 -3.24 -4.22 -12.12
C VAL A 73 -2.01 -4.73 -12.88
N SER A 74 -2.19 -5.68 -13.79
CA SER A 74 -1.11 -6.19 -14.66
C SER A 74 0.19 -6.57 -13.92
N GLY A 75 0.08 -7.11 -12.70
CA GLY A 75 1.22 -7.56 -11.90
C GLY A 75 1.94 -6.47 -11.09
N VAL A 76 1.45 -5.23 -11.12
CA VAL A 76 1.89 -4.14 -10.24
C VAL A 76 0.79 -3.75 -9.25
N TRP A 77 1.19 -3.16 -8.14
CA TRP A 77 0.31 -2.67 -7.08
C TRP A 77 0.23 -1.15 -7.11
N LEU A 78 -0.98 -0.64 -7.04
CA LEU A 78 -1.30 0.79 -6.98
C LEU A 78 -2.00 1.08 -5.67
N ALA A 79 -1.68 2.22 -5.05
CA ALA A 79 -2.45 2.71 -3.92
C ALA A 79 -3.79 3.30 -4.39
N GLU A 80 -4.82 3.12 -3.58
CA GLU A 80 -6.16 3.65 -3.79
C GLU A 80 -6.53 4.61 -2.65
N GLU A 81 -7.52 5.47 -2.88
CA GLU A 81 -8.11 6.29 -1.82
C GLU A 81 -9.11 5.45 -1.03
N ALA A 82 -8.97 5.47 0.30
CA ALA A 82 -10.00 4.92 1.18
C ALA A 82 -11.30 5.72 0.99
N GLN A 83 -12.35 5.07 0.50
CA GLN A 83 -13.69 5.66 0.37
C GLN A 83 -14.35 5.93 1.73
#